data_AF-A0A7C5PPM6-F1
#
_entry.id   AF-A0A7C5PPM6-F1
#
_cell.length_a   1.000
_cell.length_b   1.000
_cell.length_c   1.000
_cell.angle_alpha   90.00
_cell.angle_beta   90.00
_cell.angle_gamma   90.00
#
_symmetry.space_group_name_H-M   'P 1'
#
loop_
_entity.id
_entity.type
_entity.pdbx_description
1 polymer ?
#
loop_
_entity_poly.entity_id
_entity_poly.type
_entity_poly.pdbx_seq_one_letter_code
_entity_poly.pdbx_strand_id
1 'polypeptide(L)'
;MENLIEHKFTSEEIFFVYPQTGEGSFLPDMIIKVSEGQEGYLVENKKVIKNLRTGTNSITELFNGFVIFLNKKNFQKKWGTLEPIQFKDKNLSLIYIKGYGTINFSIENGKSFIENLIMQKQFFLTEEFVDFLRNLIFYEFQNILKNKDEIYKNKLEEEISKNLNLSFKNFGLELNKFNIVGGNFIEEKEEDKKNTFCYKCKKEIPIEANFCPFCGEKISNKCPSCQKEVPEFASFCPFCGKSLSKK
;
A
#
# COMPACT_ATOMS: atom_id res chain seq x y z
N MET A 1 43.49 -1.25 -6.64
CA MET A 1 42.10 -1.70 -6.39
C MET A 1 41.16 -0.52 -6.10
N GLU A 2 41.60 0.75 -6.19
CA GLU A 2 40.84 1.94 -5.77
C GLU A 2 39.96 2.58 -6.84
N ASN A 3 39.91 2.01 -8.05
CA ASN A 3 39.18 2.59 -9.18
C ASN A 3 37.86 1.87 -9.47
N LEU A 4 37.40 0.92 -8.63
CA LEU A 4 36.15 0.19 -8.86
C LEU A 4 35.14 0.49 -7.76
N ILE A 5 33.96 0.97 -8.15
CA ILE A 5 32.80 1.17 -7.30
C ILE A 5 31.73 0.16 -7.73
N GLU A 6 31.45 -0.80 -6.87
CA GLU A 6 30.35 -1.74 -7.03
C GLU A 6 29.67 -1.94 -5.69
N HIS A 7 28.37 -2.25 -5.71
CA HIS A 7 27.64 -2.57 -4.50
C HIS A 7 26.78 -3.80 -4.70
N LYS A 8 26.77 -4.70 -3.71
CA LYS A 8 25.93 -5.89 -3.71
C LYS A 8 24.90 -5.77 -2.60
N PHE A 9 23.64 -5.57 -3.00
CA PHE A 9 22.54 -5.39 -2.06
C PHE A 9 22.31 -6.60 -1.16
N THR A 10 21.98 -6.33 0.10
CA THR A 10 21.34 -7.31 0.98
C THR A 10 19.86 -7.50 0.63
N SER A 11 19.21 -8.48 1.28
CA SER A 11 17.76 -8.71 1.13
C SER A 11 16.90 -7.56 1.70
N GLU A 12 17.46 -6.67 2.51
CA GLU A 12 16.69 -5.60 3.16
C GLU A 12 16.99 -4.20 2.63
N GLU A 13 18.13 -4.03 1.98
CA GLU A 13 18.62 -2.73 1.49
C GLU A 13 17.92 -2.29 0.20
N ILE A 14 17.47 -1.03 0.20
CA ILE A 14 16.64 -0.42 -0.84
C ILE A 14 17.50 0.36 -1.84
N PHE A 15 18.47 1.10 -1.33
CA PHE A 15 19.40 1.88 -2.10
C PHE A 15 20.73 1.97 -1.36
N PHE A 16 21.78 2.32 -2.10
CA PHE A 16 23.11 2.56 -1.55
C PHE A 16 23.65 3.85 -2.15
N VAL A 17 24.14 4.74 -1.28
CA VAL A 17 24.75 6.02 -1.68
C VAL A 17 26.26 5.92 -1.45
N TYR A 18 27.04 6.32 -2.45
CA TYR A 18 28.49 6.38 -2.34
C TYR A 18 29.01 7.76 -2.77
N PRO A 19 29.88 8.41 -1.96
CA PRO A 19 30.27 8.03 -0.60
C PRO A 19 29.14 8.21 0.42
N GLN A 20 29.23 7.49 1.55
CA GLN A 20 28.31 7.63 2.68
C GLN A 20 28.59 8.89 3.53
N THR A 21 29.79 9.47 3.41
CA THR A 21 30.24 10.62 4.22
C THR A 21 29.86 11.98 3.63
N GLY A 22 29.20 12.01 2.47
CA GLY A 22 28.91 13.23 1.73
C GLY A 22 29.41 13.16 0.29
N GLU A 23 29.34 14.29 -0.42
CA GLU A 23 29.78 14.37 -1.82
C GLU A 23 31.25 13.99 -1.94
N GLY A 24 31.55 13.12 -2.91
CA GLY A 24 32.90 12.68 -3.25
C GLY A 24 33.36 13.21 -4.60
N SER A 25 34.68 13.24 -4.79
CA SER A 25 35.30 13.51 -6.10
C SER A 25 35.65 12.20 -6.80
N PHE A 26 35.19 12.05 -8.03
CA PHE A 26 35.39 10.87 -8.87
C PHE A 26 36.28 11.23 -10.05
N LEU A 27 37.45 10.59 -10.09
CA LEU A 27 38.44 10.85 -11.12
C LEU A 27 38.08 10.14 -12.43
N PRO A 28 38.57 10.66 -13.58
CA PRO A 28 38.58 9.89 -14.83
C PRO A 28 39.20 8.49 -14.62
N ASP A 29 38.72 7.52 -15.39
CA ASP A 29 39.11 6.10 -15.33
C ASP A 29 38.61 5.32 -14.10
N MET A 30 37.88 5.96 -13.18
CA MET A 30 37.08 5.23 -12.20
C MET A 30 35.96 4.45 -12.91
N ILE A 31 35.70 3.25 -12.42
CA ILE A 31 34.77 2.28 -12.97
C ILE A 31 33.64 2.10 -11.97
N ILE A 32 32.40 2.19 -12.45
CA ILE A 32 31.20 1.90 -11.70
C ILE A 32 30.54 0.68 -12.33
N LYS A 33 30.36 -0.38 -11.53
CA LYS A 33 29.73 -1.61 -11.99
C LYS A 33 28.34 -1.75 -11.38
N VAL A 34 27.34 -1.75 -12.27
CA VAL A 34 25.93 -1.91 -11.92
C VAL A 34 25.52 -3.35 -12.20
N SER A 35 25.07 -4.07 -11.17
CA SER A 35 24.66 -5.47 -11.31
C SER A 35 23.26 -5.60 -11.90
N GLU A 36 22.90 -6.79 -12.39
CA GLU A 36 21.52 -7.09 -12.78
C GLU A 36 20.56 -6.88 -11.60
N GLY A 37 19.36 -6.38 -11.88
CA GLY A 37 18.38 -6.02 -10.84
C GLY A 37 18.69 -4.71 -10.10
N GLN A 38 19.73 -4.00 -10.49
CA GLN A 38 20.05 -2.66 -10.00
C GLN A 38 19.88 -1.60 -11.08
N GLU A 39 19.65 -0.36 -10.64
CA GLU A 39 19.90 0.83 -11.44
C GLU A 39 21.02 1.63 -10.79
N GLY A 40 21.90 2.23 -11.58
CA GLY A 40 22.96 3.12 -11.09
C GLY A 40 22.75 4.55 -11.58
N TYR A 41 23.12 5.53 -10.77
CA TYR A 41 22.94 6.94 -11.08
C TYR A 41 24.14 7.76 -10.63
N LEU A 42 24.54 8.74 -11.46
CA LEU A 42 25.39 9.84 -11.04
C LEU A 42 24.51 11.02 -10.65
N VAL A 43 24.80 11.59 -9.49
CA VAL A 43 24.00 12.66 -8.89
C VAL A 43 24.91 13.80 -8.47
N GLU A 44 24.64 15.00 -8.95
CA GLU A 44 25.35 16.23 -8.61
C GLU A 44 24.34 17.31 -8.28
N ASN A 45 24.62 18.17 -7.28
CA ASN A 45 23.74 19.29 -6.93
C ASN A 45 22.27 18.85 -6.71
N LYS A 46 22.09 17.70 -6.06
CA LYS A 46 20.77 17.06 -5.78
C LYS A 46 19.97 16.64 -7.03
N LYS A 47 20.59 16.59 -8.21
CA LYS A 47 19.97 16.19 -9.47
C LYS A 47 20.67 14.99 -10.09
N VAL A 48 19.89 14.12 -10.70
CA VAL A 48 20.42 13.03 -11.51
C VAL A 48 20.96 13.60 -12.81
N ILE A 49 22.28 13.49 -13.00
CA ILE A 49 22.95 13.94 -14.22
C ILE A 49 23.09 12.81 -15.25
N LYS A 50 23.16 11.55 -14.78
CA LYS A 50 23.33 10.39 -15.66
C LYS A 50 22.75 9.12 -15.04
N ASN A 51 22.04 8.33 -15.83
CA ASN A 51 21.70 6.95 -15.52
C ASN A 51 22.79 6.02 -16.10
N LEU A 52 23.23 5.06 -15.29
CA LEU A 52 24.29 4.10 -15.59
C LEU A 52 23.67 2.79 -16.10
N ARG A 53 24.27 2.22 -17.15
CA ARG A 53 23.81 0.96 -17.73
C ARG A 53 24.21 -0.20 -16.83
N THR A 54 23.44 -1.29 -16.85
CA THR A 54 23.87 -2.57 -16.28
C THR A 54 25.22 -2.99 -16.89
N GLY A 55 26.13 -3.48 -16.06
CA GLY A 55 27.51 -3.78 -16.41
C GLY A 55 28.48 -2.67 -16.01
N THR A 56 29.55 -2.51 -16.78
CA THR A 56 30.67 -1.63 -16.47
C THR A 56 30.48 -0.25 -17.09
N ASN A 57 30.61 0.81 -16.28
CA ASN A 57 30.56 2.20 -16.72
C ASN A 57 31.84 2.92 -16.29
N SER A 58 32.52 3.59 -17.22
CA SER A 58 33.70 4.40 -16.89
C SER A 58 33.33 5.87 -16.70
N ILE A 59 33.92 6.50 -15.69
CA ILE A 59 33.94 7.95 -15.51
C ILE A 59 34.94 8.53 -16.51
N THR A 60 34.47 9.43 -17.38
CA THR A 60 35.27 10.01 -18.46
C THR A 60 35.84 11.39 -18.13
N GLU A 61 35.26 12.07 -17.14
CA GLU A 61 35.63 13.42 -16.71
C GLU A 61 35.50 13.54 -15.19
N LEU A 62 36.21 14.49 -14.59
CA LEU A 62 36.12 14.74 -13.16
C LEU A 62 34.67 15.10 -12.78
N PHE A 63 34.12 14.36 -11.84
CA PHE A 63 32.74 14.50 -11.36
C PHE A 63 32.74 14.64 -9.84
N ASN A 64 31.94 15.57 -9.28
CA ASN A 64 31.75 15.70 -7.84
C ASN A 64 30.29 15.41 -7.49
N GLY A 65 30.04 14.56 -6.51
CA GLY A 65 28.68 14.25 -6.09
C GLY A 65 28.54 12.85 -5.51
N PHE A 66 27.55 12.10 -5.98
CA PHE A 66 27.25 10.76 -5.52
C PHE A 66 27.08 9.78 -6.67
N VAL A 67 27.45 8.52 -6.40
CA VAL A 67 26.98 7.36 -7.12
C VAL A 67 25.89 6.71 -6.28
N ILE A 68 24.68 6.61 -6.83
CA ILE A 68 23.56 5.97 -6.15
C ILE A 68 23.15 4.71 -6.89
N PHE A 69 23.09 3.61 -6.16
CA PHE A 69 22.53 2.36 -6.64
C PHE A 69 21.14 2.20 -6.06
N LEU A 70 20.18 1.79 -6.89
CA LEU A 70 18.82 1.45 -6.49
C LEU A 70 18.58 -0.04 -6.70
N ASN A 71 17.90 -0.68 -5.77
CA ASN A 71 17.52 -2.08 -5.86
C ASN A 71 16.09 -2.20 -6.40
N LYS A 72 15.90 -2.90 -7.53
CA LYS A 72 14.63 -2.95 -8.26
C LYS A 72 13.69 -4.08 -7.84
N LYS A 73 13.98 -4.76 -6.73
CA LYS A 73 13.07 -5.77 -6.17
C LYS A 73 11.83 -5.14 -5.52
N ASN A 74 10.87 -5.98 -5.18
CA ASN A 74 9.78 -5.61 -4.29
C ASN A 74 10.24 -5.68 -2.82
N PHE A 75 9.86 -4.68 -2.04
CA PHE A 75 10.18 -4.59 -0.62
C PHE A 75 8.92 -4.80 0.21
N GLN A 76 9.06 -5.55 1.30
CA GLN A 76 8.08 -5.62 2.36
C GLN A 76 8.70 -5.06 3.63
N LYS A 77 8.13 -3.98 4.16
CA LYS A 77 8.56 -3.39 5.45
C LYS A 77 7.42 -3.45 6.44
N LYS A 78 7.77 -3.63 7.72
CA LYS A 78 6.82 -3.54 8.82
C LYS A 78 6.63 -2.07 9.19
N TRP A 79 5.41 -1.70 9.54
CA TRP A 79 5.10 -0.39 10.10
C TRP A 79 4.30 -0.57 11.39
N GLY A 80 4.34 0.45 12.24
CA GLY A 80 3.54 0.54 13.45
C GLY A 80 3.44 1.99 13.89
N THR A 81 2.31 2.35 14.50
CA THR A 81 2.10 3.66 15.11
C THR A 81 3.22 3.93 16.11
N LEU A 82 3.93 5.06 15.96
CA LEU A 82 5.04 5.43 16.85
C LEU A 82 4.56 5.62 18.29
N GLU A 83 3.43 6.30 18.43
CA GLU A 83 2.72 6.51 19.68
C GLU A 83 1.23 6.21 19.47
N PRO A 84 0.48 5.82 20.52
CA PRO A 84 -0.97 5.71 20.43
C PRO A 84 -1.60 7.03 19.96
N ILE A 85 -2.48 6.95 18.97
CA ILE A 85 -3.21 8.10 18.44
C ILE A 85 -4.47 8.32 19.27
N GLN A 86 -4.60 9.49 19.85
CA GLN A 86 -5.81 9.85 20.58
C GLN A 86 -6.99 10.03 19.61
N PHE A 87 -8.06 9.28 19.84
CA PHE A 87 -9.30 9.34 19.08
C PHE A 87 -10.48 9.52 20.02
N LYS A 88 -11.49 10.25 19.56
CA LYS A 88 -12.72 10.49 20.31
C LYS A 88 -13.87 9.83 19.56
N ASP A 89 -14.52 8.85 20.17
CA ASP A 89 -15.63 8.13 19.54
C ASP A 89 -16.94 8.92 19.57
N LYS A 90 -17.99 8.36 18.95
CA LYS A 90 -19.37 8.89 18.96
C LYS A 90 -19.91 9.18 20.37
N ASN A 91 -19.45 8.42 21.37
CA ASN A 91 -19.89 8.56 22.75
C ASN A 91 -19.01 9.54 23.55
N LEU A 92 -18.17 10.32 22.86
CA LEU A 92 -17.21 11.26 23.43
C LEU A 92 -16.14 10.60 24.32
N SER A 93 -16.01 9.28 24.26
CA SER A 93 -15.00 8.51 24.97
C SER A 93 -13.65 8.61 24.27
N LEU A 94 -12.60 8.84 25.05
CA LEU A 94 -11.23 8.86 24.54
C LEU A 94 -10.72 7.43 24.42
N ILE A 95 -10.34 7.04 23.21
CA ILE A 95 -9.66 5.78 22.92
C ILE A 95 -8.30 6.05 22.28
N TYR A 96 -7.34 5.19 22.58
CA TYR A 96 -5.96 5.33 22.12
C TYR A 96 -5.68 4.30 21.03
N ILE A 97 -5.72 4.72 19.78
CA ILE A 97 -5.56 3.84 18.62
C ILE A 97 -4.11 3.47 18.40
N LYS A 98 -3.84 2.18 18.31
CA LYS A 98 -2.56 1.59 17.92
C LYS A 98 -2.81 0.68 16.74
N GLY A 99 -1.90 0.72 15.77
CA GLY A 99 -1.95 -0.12 14.60
C GLY A 99 -0.55 -0.56 14.20
N TYR A 100 -0.45 -1.76 13.66
CA TYR A 100 0.76 -2.26 13.01
C TYR A 100 0.40 -3.12 11.83
N GLY A 101 1.36 -3.25 10.91
CA GLY A 101 1.14 -4.03 9.71
C GLY A 101 2.34 -4.04 8.79
N THR A 102 2.07 -4.25 7.51
CA THR A 102 3.11 -4.25 6.48
C THR A 102 2.77 -3.31 5.33
N ILE A 103 3.82 -2.83 4.69
CA ILE A 103 3.76 -2.03 3.47
C ILE A 103 4.68 -2.67 2.45
N ASN A 104 4.14 -2.89 1.26
CA ASN A 104 4.82 -3.49 0.13
C ASN A 104 4.93 -2.46 -0.99
N PHE A 105 6.14 -2.26 -1.49
CA PHE A 105 6.40 -1.25 -2.52
C PHE A 105 7.58 -1.62 -3.39
N SER A 106 7.70 -0.92 -4.52
CA SER A 106 8.81 -1.03 -5.47
C SER A 106 9.27 0.38 -5.88
N ILE A 107 10.46 0.47 -6.47
CA ILE A 107 10.94 1.71 -7.09
C ILE A 107 10.54 1.67 -8.57
N GLU A 108 9.56 2.49 -8.95
CA GLU A 108 9.09 2.59 -10.33
C GLU A 108 9.97 3.56 -11.14
N ASN A 109 10.15 4.79 -10.64
CA ASN A 109 10.96 5.83 -11.27
C ASN A 109 12.15 6.20 -10.36
N GLY A 110 13.31 5.62 -10.67
CA GLY A 110 14.54 5.82 -9.88
C GLY A 110 15.01 7.27 -9.84
N LYS A 111 14.84 8.02 -10.94
CA LYS A 111 15.18 9.45 -10.98
C LYS A 111 14.34 10.26 -10.00
N SER A 112 13.02 10.13 -10.05
CA SER A 112 12.11 10.82 -9.13
C SER A 112 12.36 10.40 -7.67
N PHE A 113 12.66 9.12 -7.43
CA PHE A 113 13.00 8.63 -6.10
C PHE A 113 14.28 9.27 -5.55
N ILE A 114 15.30 9.43 -6.38
CA ILE A 114 16.53 10.11 -6.00
C ILE A 114 16.29 11.60 -5.76
N GLU A 115 15.72 12.31 -6.75
CA GLU A 115 15.64 13.78 -6.72
C GLU A 115 14.62 14.28 -5.69
N ASN A 116 13.43 13.67 -5.65
CA ASN A 116 12.32 14.13 -4.81
C ASN A 116 12.33 13.50 -3.41
N LEU A 117 13.17 12.49 -3.16
CA LEU A 117 13.20 11.83 -1.86
C LEU A 117 14.60 11.71 -1.28
N ILE A 118 15.48 10.87 -1.85
CA ILE A 118 16.81 10.62 -1.26
C ILE A 118 17.58 11.94 -1.10
N MET A 119 17.65 12.78 -2.14
CA MET A 119 18.40 14.04 -2.10
C MET A 119 17.67 15.17 -1.37
N GLN A 120 16.34 15.21 -1.45
CA GLN A 120 15.55 16.23 -0.75
C GLN A 120 15.60 16.04 0.77
N LYS A 121 15.54 14.78 1.22
CA LYS A 121 15.56 14.40 2.64
C LYS A 121 16.96 14.06 3.16
N GLN A 122 17.95 13.99 2.27
CA GLN A 122 19.34 13.61 2.55
C GLN A 122 19.44 12.24 3.23
N PHE A 123 18.76 11.24 2.64
CA PHE A 123 18.90 9.86 3.10
C PHE A 123 20.17 9.24 2.52
N PHE A 124 21.01 8.71 3.39
CA PHE A 124 22.21 7.95 3.05
C PHE A 124 22.03 6.46 3.36
N LEU A 125 21.08 6.14 4.26
CA LEU A 125 20.81 4.80 4.76
C LEU A 125 19.36 4.38 4.51
N THR A 126 19.15 3.07 4.34
CA THR A 126 17.81 2.48 4.12
C THR A 126 16.88 2.75 5.32
N GLU A 127 17.43 2.75 6.53
CA GLU A 127 16.72 2.93 7.79
C GLU A 127 16.07 4.31 7.89
N GLU A 128 16.76 5.36 7.42
CA GLU A 128 16.25 6.74 7.42
C GLU A 128 15.00 6.86 6.54
N PHE A 129 15.01 6.21 5.38
CA PHE A 129 13.84 6.13 4.51
C PHE A 129 12.70 5.31 5.15
N VAL A 130 13.02 4.20 5.82
CA VAL A 130 12.01 3.39 6.52
C VAL A 130 11.34 4.19 7.65
N ASP A 131 12.11 4.97 8.42
CA ASP A 131 11.56 5.84 9.45
C ASP A 131 10.71 6.96 8.86
N PHE A 132 11.12 7.54 7.72
CA PHE A 132 10.28 8.45 6.96
C PHE A 132 8.94 7.81 6.55
N LEU A 133 8.94 6.58 6.04
CA LEU A 133 7.71 5.87 5.68
C LEU A 133 6.80 5.65 6.89
N ARG A 134 7.36 5.27 8.05
CA ARG A 134 6.59 5.10 9.29
C ARG A 134 5.92 6.40 9.73
N ASN A 135 6.64 7.52 9.64
CA ASN A 135 6.10 8.85 9.93
C ASN A 135 5.00 9.26 8.95
N LEU A 136 5.18 8.97 7.66
CA LEU A 136 4.17 9.25 6.63
C LEU A 136 2.89 8.46 6.90
N ILE A 137 2.99 7.15 7.18
CA ILE A 137 1.84 6.32 7.52
C ILE A 137 1.14 6.86 8.78
N PHE A 138 1.90 7.19 9.82
CA PHE A 138 1.36 7.75 11.06
C PHE A 138 0.58 9.06 10.83
N TYR A 139 1.11 9.95 10.00
CA TYR A 139 0.44 11.19 9.61
C TYR A 139 -0.88 10.93 8.88
N GLU A 140 -0.93 9.95 7.97
CA GLU A 140 -2.17 9.58 7.28
C GLU A 140 -3.23 9.02 8.25
N PHE A 141 -2.83 8.17 9.20
CA PHE A 141 -3.73 7.74 10.27
C PHE A 141 -4.33 8.93 11.01
N GLN A 142 -3.50 9.87 11.47
CA GLN A 142 -3.98 11.04 12.21
C GLN A 142 -4.95 11.89 11.39
N ASN A 143 -4.67 12.08 10.09
CA ASN A 143 -5.53 12.88 9.23
C ASN A 143 -6.89 12.26 8.97
N ILE A 144 -6.92 10.96 8.71
CA ILE A 144 -8.18 10.24 8.49
C ILE A 144 -9.00 10.23 9.78
N LEU A 145 -8.37 9.93 10.92
CA LEU A 145 -9.06 9.83 12.21
C LEU A 145 -9.67 11.14 12.71
N LYS A 146 -9.15 12.31 12.32
CA LYS A 146 -9.70 13.63 12.71
C LYS A 146 -11.17 13.83 12.33
N ASN A 147 -11.64 13.19 11.25
CA ASN A 147 -12.97 13.40 10.67
C ASN A 147 -13.87 12.17 10.76
N LYS A 148 -13.61 11.27 11.72
CA LYS A 148 -14.33 10.01 11.87
C LYS A 148 -14.85 9.89 13.30
N ASP A 149 -16.02 9.29 13.44
CA ASP A 149 -16.56 8.93 14.75
C ASP A 149 -16.53 7.40 15.02
N GLU A 150 -16.28 6.60 13.97
CA GLU A 150 -16.12 5.14 14.01
C GLU A 150 -14.90 4.72 13.19
N ILE A 151 -14.23 3.63 13.60
CA ILE A 151 -12.99 3.16 13.00
C ILE A 151 -13.10 1.70 12.59
N TYR A 152 -13.43 1.48 11.33
CA TYR A 152 -13.43 0.16 10.71
C TYR A 152 -12.08 -0.12 10.05
N LYS A 153 -11.47 -1.25 10.38
CA LYS A 153 -10.13 -1.63 9.89
C LYS A 153 -10.03 -1.57 8.36
N ASN A 154 -10.97 -2.18 7.64
CA ASN A 154 -10.91 -2.29 6.17
C ASN A 154 -11.04 -0.93 5.47
N LYS A 155 -11.98 -0.10 5.93
CA LYS A 155 -12.15 1.27 5.43
C LYS A 155 -10.90 2.13 5.67
N LEU A 156 -10.30 1.99 6.85
CA LEU A 156 -9.08 2.72 7.19
C LEU A 156 -7.90 2.27 6.31
N GLU A 157 -7.75 0.96 6.08
CA GLU A 157 -6.74 0.40 5.18
C GLU A 157 -6.90 0.94 3.74
N GLU A 158 -8.13 0.98 3.21
CA GLU A 158 -8.44 1.52 1.89
C GLU A 158 -8.10 3.01 1.76
N GLU A 159 -8.56 3.83 2.71
CA GLU A 159 -8.33 5.28 2.71
C GLU A 159 -6.84 5.62 2.85
N ILE A 160 -6.11 4.94 3.73
CA ILE A 160 -4.66 5.12 3.88
C ILE A 160 -3.95 4.71 2.59
N SER A 161 -4.30 3.55 2.02
CA SER A 161 -3.71 3.08 0.77
C SER A 161 -3.88 4.09 -0.36
N LYS A 162 -5.07 4.71 -0.45
CA LYS A 162 -5.36 5.76 -1.45
C LYS A 162 -4.49 7.00 -1.26
N ASN A 163 -4.34 7.49 -0.03
CA ASN A 163 -3.53 8.69 0.24
C ASN A 163 -2.02 8.41 0.05
N LEU A 164 -1.55 7.24 0.49
CA LEU A 164 -0.16 6.82 0.29
C LEU A 164 0.17 6.66 -1.19
N ASN A 165 -0.73 6.09 -2.00
CA ASN A 165 -0.54 5.96 -3.45
C ASN A 165 -0.20 7.30 -4.13
N LEU A 166 -0.89 8.39 -3.75
CA LEU A 166 -0.60 9.73 -4.28
C LEU A 166 0.82 10.19 -3.91
N SER A 167 1.21 10.01 -2.66
CA SER A 167 2.53 10.38 -2.17
C SER A 167 3.63 9.54 -2.81
N PHE A 168 3.44 8.22 -2.89
CA PHE A 168 4.39 7.27 -3.46
C PHE A 168 4.69 7.59 -4.92
N LYS A 169 3.66 7.85 -5.72
CA LYS A 169 3.82 8.23 -7.13
C LYS A 169 4.67 9.49 -7.31
N ASN A 170 4.48 10.50 -6.45
CA ASN A 170 5.30 11.73 -6.48
C ASN A 170 6.77 11.47 -6.15
N PHE A 171 7.04 10.47 -5.31
CA PHE A 171 8.39 10.02 -4.96
C PHE A 171 8.95 8.98 -5.93
N GLY A 172 8.28 8.65 -7.04
CA GLY A 172 8.74 7.61 -7.97
C GLY A 172 8.67 6.19 -7.41
N LEU A 173 7.82 5.97 -6.41
CA LEU A 173 7.55 4.67 -5.81
C LEU A 173 6.19 4.14 -6.28
N GLU A 174 6.08 2.81 -6.34
CA GLU A 174 4.82 2.11 -6.53
C GLU A 174 4.42 1.44 -5.21
N LEU A 175 3.20 1.72 -4.73
CA LEU A 175 2.64 1.04 -3.57
C LEU A 175 1.89 -0.21 -4.06
N ASN A 176 2.47 -1.38 -3.78
CA ASN A 176 1.89 -2.66 -4.20
C ASN A 176 0.76 -3.10 -3.27
N LYS A 177 0.98 -2.98 -1.95
CA LYS A 177 0.01 -3.39 -0.94
C LYS A 177 0.32 -2.76 0.40
N PHE A 178 -0.68 -2.16 1.03
CA PHE A 178 -0.65 -1.75 2.43
C PHE A 178 -1.65 -2.62 3.19
N ASN A 179 -1.27 -3.08 4.38
CA ASN A 179 -2.16 -3.86 5.22
C ASN A 179 -1.98 -3.54 6.69
N ILE A 180 -3.09 -3.45 7.40
CA ILE A 180 -3.17 -3.42 8.86
C ILE A 180 -3.25 -4.88 9.32
N VAL A 181 -2.24 -5.36 10.05
CA VAL A 181 -2.26 -6.72 10.59
C VAL A 181 -3.09 -6.75 11.86
N GLY A 182 -2.83 -5.83 12.78
CA GLY A 182 -3.51 -5.76 14.06
C GLY A 182 -3.50 -4.37 14.68
N GLY A 183 -4.29 -4.23 15.74
CA GLY A 183 -4.55 -2.99 16.45
C GLY A 183 -5.92 -3.01 17.11
N ASN A 184 -6.26 -1.95 17.83
CA ASN A 184 -7.58 -1.81 18.46
C ASN A 184 -8.56 -1.11 17.51
N PHE A 185 -8.90 -1.82 16.44
CA PHE A 185 -9.87 -1.40 15.43
C PHE A 185 -11.17 -2.18 15.55
N ILE A 186 -12.27 -1.61 15.06
CA ILE A 186 -13.52 -2.35 14.89
C ILE A 186 -13.39 -3.19 13.60
N GLU A 187 -13.63 -4.49 13.70
CA GLU A 187 -13.79 -5.33 12.53
C GLU A 187 -15.18 -5.09 11.94
N GLU A 188 -15.26 -4.80 10.64
CA GLU A 188 -16.55 -4.92 9.96
C GLU A 188 -16.94 -6.38 10.03
N LYS A 189 -18.10 -6.66 10.64
CA LYS A 189 -18.77 -7.91 10.34
C LYS A 189 -19.00 -7.88 8.83
N GLU A 190 -18.36 -8.79 8.10
CA GLU A 190 -18.82 -9.09 6.75
C GLU A 190 -20.33 -9.29 6.88
N GLU A 191 -21.13 -8.46 6.20
CA GLU A 191 -22.55 -8.77 6.09
C GLU A 191 -22.58 -10.17 5.50
N ASP A 192 -22.98 -11.16 6.31
CA ASP A 192 -23.14 -12.53 5.87
C ASP A 192 -23.89 -12.43 4.56
N LYS A 193 -23.23 -12.74 3.43
CA LYS A 193 -23.91 -12.90 2.16
C LYS A 193 -24.88 -14.02 2.42
N LYS A 194 -26.12 -13.67 2.75
CA LYS A 194 -27.16 -14.63 3.09
C LYS A 194 -27.32 -15.45 1.83
N ASN A 195 -26.87 -16.69 1.91
CA ASN A 195 -27.03 -17.64 0.85
C ASN A 195 -28.31 -18.42 1.10
N THR A 196 -28.97 -18.80 0.02
CA THR A 196 -30.14 -19.67 0.02
C THR A 196 -29.90 -20.80 -0.97
N PHE A 197 -30.76 -21.81 -1.00
CA PHE A 197 -30.66 -22.90 -1.95
C PHE A 197 -31.66 -22.71 -3.09
N CYS A 198 -31.22 -22.94 -4.33
CA CYS A 198 -32.13 -23.01 -5.47
C CYS A 198 -33.09 -24.21 -5.29
N TYR A 199 -34.40 -23.99 -5.32
CA TYR A 199 -35.38 -25.08 -5.14
C TYR A 199 -35.32 -26.14 -6.26
N LYS A 200 -34.88 -25.77 -7.46
CA LYS A 200 -34.84 -26.67 -8.62
C LYS A 200 -33.57 -27.53 -8.66
N CYS A 201 -32.40 -26.91 -8.55
CA CYS A 201 -31.12 -27.62 -8.67
C CYS A 201 -30.39 -27.85 -7.34
N LYS A 202 -30.94 -27.31 -6.24
CA LYS A 202 -30.42 -27.42 -4.86
C LYS A 202 -29.01 -26.84 -4.63
N LYS A 203 -28.47 -26.12 -5.60
CA LYS A 203 -27.20 -25.40 -5.44
C LYS A 203 -27.40 -24.12 -4.64
N GLU A 204 -26.38 -23.78 -3.88
CA GLU A 204 -26.33 -22.57 -3.09
C GLU A 204 -26.25 -21.33 -4.00
N ILE A 205 -27.10 -20.34 -3.75
CA ILE A 205 -27.21 -19.11 -4.53
C ILE A 205 -27.33 -17.90 -3.58
N PRO A 206 -26.90 -16.70 -4.00
CA PRO A 206 -27.12 -15.47 -3.23
C PRO A 206 -28.61 -15.19 -3.01
N ILE A 207 -29.02 -14.70 -1.84
CA ILE A 207 -30.44 -14.38 -1.54
C ILE A 207 -31.04 -13.32 -2.47
N GLU A 208 -30.20 -12.47 -3.06
CA GLU A 208 -30.58 -11.40 -3.99
C GLU A 208 -30.62 -11.88 -5.45
N ALA A 209 -30.35 -13.16 -5.71
CA ALA A 209 -30.33 -13.68 -7.07
C ALA A 209 -31.74 -13.66 -7.67
N ASN A 210 -31.92 -12.87 -8.74
CA ASN A 210 -33.16 -12.88 -9.54
C ASN A 210 -33.31 -14.18 -10.34
N PHE A 211 -32.20 -14.81 -10.70
CA PHE A 211 -32.12 -16.08 -11.42
C PHE A 211 -31.01 -16.97 -10.85
N CYS A 212 -31.20 -18.28 -10.89
CA CYS A 212 -30.19 -19.25 -10.49
C CYS A 212 -29.06 -19.32 -11.54
N PRO A 213 -27.80 -19.03 -11.19
CA PRO A 213 -26.67 -19.05 -12.14
C PRO A 213 -26.32 -20.46 -12.63
N PHE A 214 -26.84 -21.51 -11.98
CA PHE A 214 -26.53 -22.89 -12.34
C PHE A 214 -27.59 -23.59 -13.18
N CYS A 215 -28.86 -23.14 -13.12
CA CYS A 215 -29.96 -23.79 -13.85
C CYS A 215 -30.89 -22.83 -14.58
N GLY A 216 -30.68 -21.51 -14.47
CA GLY A 216 -31.44 -20.48 -15.18
C GLY A 216 -32.84 -20.18 -14.61
N GLU A 217 -33.24 -20.85 -13.54
CA GLU A 217 -34.57 -20.69 -12.93
C GLU A 217 -34.72 -19.31 -12.26
N LYS A 218 -35.88 -18.66 -12.42
CA LYS A 218 -36.18 -17.38 -11.76
C LYS A 218 -36.52 -17.60 -10.28
N ILE A 219 -36.05 -16.72 -9.38
CA ILE A 219 -36.07 -16.97 -7.93
C ILE A 219 -36.91 -15.92 -7.14
N SER A 220 -37.08 -14.69 -7.64
CA SER A 220 -37.62 -13.54 -6.87
C SER A 220 -39.04 -13.09 -7.25
N ASN A 221 -39.81 -12.66 -6.23
CA ASN A 221 -41.06 -11.89 -6.26
C ASN A 221 -40.92 -10.64 -5.35
N LYS A 222 -41.81 -9.64 -5.40
CA LYS A 222 -41.75 -8.45 -4.50
C LYS A 222 -42.66 -8.60 -3.28
N CYS A 223 -42.16 -8.26 -2.09
CA CYS A 223 -42.98 -8.25 -0.87
C CYS A 223 -44.00 -7.09 -0.91
N PRO A 224 -45.30 -7.34 -0.72
CA PRO A 224 -46.33 -6.30 -0.76
C PRO A 224 -46.27 -5.29 0.41
N SER A 225 -45.52 -5.57 1.48
CA SER A 225 -45.39 -4.67 2.64
C SER A 225 -44.13 -3.82 2.66
N CYS A 226 -42.97 -4.36 2.26
CA CYS A 226 -41.71 -3.62 2.29
C CYS A 226 -41.08 -3.45 0.90
N GLN A 227 -41.75 -3.94 -0.16
CA GLN A 227 -41.37 -3.85 -1.58
C GLN A 227 -40.03 -4.49 -1.97
N LYS A 228 -39.26 -5.00 -1.01
CA LYS A 228 -38.03 -5.77 -1.24
C LYS A 228 -38.34 -7.08 -1.96
N GLU A 229 -37.40 -7.49 -2.79
CA GLU A 229 -37.45 -8.78 -3.49
C GLU A 229 -37.32 -9.91 -2.47
N VAL A 230 -38.27 -10.83 -2.50
CA VAL A 230 -38.40 -11.98 -1.63
C VAL A 230 -38.52 -13.23 -2.50
N PRO A 231 -37.98 -14.38 -2.06
CA PRO A 231 -38.13 -15.61 -2.82
C PRO A 231 -39.61 -15.94 -3.05
N GLU A 232 -39.96 -16.41 -4.25
CA GLU A 232 -41.37 -16.69 -4.63
C GLU A 232 -42.08 -17.68 -3.69
N PHE A 233 -41.31 -18.57 -3.06
CA PHE A 233 -41.76 -19.60 -2.14
C PHE A 233 -41.70 -19.21 -0.65
N ALA A 234 -41.30 -17.97 -0.33
CA ALA A 234 -41.18 -17.53 1.07
C ALA A 234 -42.57 -17.33 1.67
N SER A 235 -42.93 -18.09 2.72
CA SER A 235 -44.18 -17.87 3.46
C SER A 235 -44.13 -16.59 4.32
N PHE A 236 -42.93 -16.10 4.63
CA PHE A 236 -42.68 -14.88 5.41
C PHE A 236 -41.56 -14.07 4.77
N CYS A 237 -41.66 -12.74 4.83
CA CYS A 237 -40.62 -11.86 4.30
C CYS A 237 -39.37 -11.87 5.21
N PRO A 238 -38.18 -12.25 4.70
CA PRO A 238 -36.94 -12.29 5.49
C PRO A 238 -36.39 -10.89 5.87
N PHE A 239 -36.98 -9.81 5.33
CA PHE A 239 -36.56 -8.44 5.60
C PHE A 239 -37.50 -7.67 6.54
N CYS A 240 -38.79 -7.99 6.58
CA CYS A 240 -39.76 -7.28 7.44
C CYS A 240 -40.64 -8.19 8.31
N GLY A 241 -40.48 -9.52 8.23
CA GLY A 241 -41.16 -10.50 9.08
C GLY A 241 -42.65 -10.75 8.76
N LYS A 242 -43.26 -10.00 7.83
CA LYS A 242 -44.68 -10.17 7.48
C LYS A 242 -44.92 -11.38 6.59
N SER A 243 -46.05 -12.06 6.82
CA SER A 243 -46.49 -13.20 5.99
C SER A 243 -46.73 -12.77 4.54
N LEU A 244 -46.29 -13.62 3.61
CA LEU A 244 -46.45 -13.46 2.17
C LEU A 244 -47.54 -14.39 1.60
N SER A 245 -48.21 -15.16 2.47
CA SER A 245 -49.31 -16.06 2.08
C SER A 245 -50.43 -15.30 1.37
N LYS A 246 -50.67 -15.63 0.10
CA LYS A 246 -51.91 -15.26 -0.61
C LYS A 246 -53.08 -16.02 0.04
N LYS A 247 -54.17 -15.30 0.34
CA LYS A 247 -55.51 -15.92 0.32
C LYS A 247 -55.90 -16.19 -1.12
#